data_AF-A0A536CIF7-F1
#
_entry.id   AF-A0A536CIF7-F1
#
_cell.length_a   1.000
_cell.length_b   1.000
_cell.length_c   1.000
_cell.angle_alpha   90.00
_cell.angle_beta   90.00
_cell.angle_gamma   90.00
#
_symmetry.space_group_name_H-M   'P 1'
#
loop_
_entity.id
_entity.type
_entity.pdbx_description
1 polymer ?
#
loop_
_entity_poly.entity_id
_entity_poly.type
_entity_poly.pdbx_seq_one_letter_code
_entity_poly.pdbx_strand_id
1 'polypeptide(L)'
;RREGRVTWYGDGHLERLQRIRDLQQRGFTLTVIRRFLDGELEASDESLVAAVTRPVSPQTLTLDELAERSGVAAPLLRSLESAGLLVPVEGGDEPLFPAEDLEAIAAGMQLIAAGVPIADLIELGRDYATATDRVARRAVDLFDEHVRERIQSEGGTAEAAERKLLELFNQLMEASGILVRHHFQRTLIRAARDHIEKRS
;
A
#
# COMPACT_ATOMS: atom_id res chain seq x y z
N ARG A 1 26.54 26.12 38.50
CA ARG A 1 26.56 24.70 38.10
C ARG A 1 25.17 24.40 37.54
N ARG A 2 25.09 23.78 36.35
CA ARG A 2 23.88 23.64 35.51
C ARG A 2 22.93 22.54 36.01
N GLU A 3 21.75 22.50 35.36
CA GLU A 3 20.69 21.46 35.30
C GLU A 3 19.56 21.60 36.32
N GLY A 4 18.28 21.61 35.94
CA GLY A 4 17.65 21.47 34.62
C GLY A 4 16.15 21.79 34.73
N ARG A 5 15.60 22.44 33.71
CA ARG A 5 14.15 22.66 33.53
C ARG A 5 13.46 21.32 33.35
N VAL A 6 12.67 20.90 34.33
CA VAL A 6 11.66 19.85 34.13
C VAL A 6 10.34 20.56 33.89
N THR A 7 10.06 20.87 32.64
CA THR A 7 8.72 21.33 32.23
C THR A 7 7.78 20.14 32.39
N TRP A 8 6.72 20.34 33.17
CA TRP A 8 5.72 19.33 33.46
C TRP A 8 5.17 18.68 32.18
N TYR A 9 5.31 17.36 32.07
CA TYR A 9 4.52 16.55 31.15
C TYR A 9 3.09 16.52 31.70
N GLY A 10 2.23 17.42 31.20
CA GLY A 10 0.82 17.52 31.62
C GLY A 10 -0.06 16.42 31.01
N ASP A 11 -1.26 16.23 31.57
CA ASP A 11 -2.23 15.19 31.18
C ASP A 11 -2.56 15.19 29.66
N GLY A 12 -2.58 16.36 29.02
CA GLY A 12 -2.77 16.47 27.57
C GLY A 12 -1.64 15.87 26.72
N HIS A 13 -0.43 15.70 27.27
CA HIS A 13 0.66 15.00 26.59
C HIS A 13 0.50 13.48 26.68
N LEU A 14 -0.08 12.98 27.78
CA LEU A 14 -0.38 11.56 27.95
C LEU A 14 -1.54 11.13 27.05
N GLU A 15 -2.60 11.94 26.97
CA GLU A 15 -3.71 11.72 26.01
C GLU A 15 -3.21 11.74 24.57
N ARG A 16 -2.30 12.66 24.23
CA ARG A 16 -1.67 12.71 22.90
C ARG A 16 -0.84 11.47 22.61
N LEU A 17 -0.04 10.99 23.56
CA LEU A 17 0.76 9.77 23.39
C LEU A 17 -0.11 8.51 23.30
N GLN A 18 -1.21 8.44 24.05
CA GLN A 18 -2.19 7.36 23.93
C GLN A 18 -2.86 7.37 22.55
N ARG A 19 -3.31 8.54 22.09
CA ARG A 19 -3.90 8.69 20.75
C ARG A 19 -2.92 8.34 19.62
N ILE A 20 -1.65 8.71 19.75
CA ILE A 20 -0.59 8.31 18.81
C ILE A 20 -0.46 6.79 18.78
N ARG A 21 -0.38 6.13 19.94
CA ARG A 21 -0.28 4.66 20.01
C ARG A 21 -1.49 3.97 19.41
N ASP A 22 -2.70 4.44 19.70
CA ASP A 22 -3.94 3.86 19.15
C ASP A 22 -3.98 3.98 17.62
N LEU A 23 -3.56 5.12 17.07
CA LEU A 23 -3.47 5.30 15.62
C LEU A 23 -2.35 4.44 15.00
N GLN A 24 -1.19 4.31 15.66
CA GLN A 24 -0.11 3.41 15.22
C GLN A 24 -0.58 1.95 15.20
N GLN A 25 -1.28 1.49 16.25
CA GLN A 25 -1.86 0.14 16.31
C GLN A 25 -2.91 -0.12 15.22
N ARG A 26 -3.50 0.93 14.65
CA ARG A 26 -4.44 0.84 13.53
C ARG A 26 -3.76 0.89 12.15
N GLY A 27 -2.43 0.94 12.10
CA GLY A 27 -1.61 0.92 10.88
C GLY A 27 -1.24 2.30 10.33
N PHE A 28 -1.51 3.39 11.06
CA PHE A 28 -1.26 4.73 10.54
C PHE A 28 0.23 5.07 10.62
N THR A 29 0.76 5.68 9.57
CA THR A 29 2.13 6.20 9.60
C THR A 29 2.26 7.41 10.52
N LEU A 30 3.44 7.60 11.09
CA LEU A 30 3.74 8.81 11.88
C LEU A 30 3.51 10.11 11.11
N THR A 31 3.69 10.09 9.78
CA THR A 31 3.39 11.22 8.90
C THR A 31 1.89 11.50 8.88
N VAL A 32 1.06 10.48 8.67
CA VAL A 32 -0.41 10.64 8.64
C VAL A 32 -0.94 10.99 10.04
N ILE A 33 -0.42 10.36 11.10
CA ILE A 33 -0.73 10.69 12.49
C ILE A 33 -0.41 12.15 12.79
N ARG A 34 0.74 12.66 12.33
CA ARG A 34 1.10 14.07 12.50
C ARG A 34 0.06 14.98 11.85
N ARG A 35 -0.39 14.68 10.64
CA ARG A 35 -1.45 15.45 9.94
C ARG A 35 -2.78 15.45 10.70
N PHE A 36 -3.18 14.33 11.31
CA PHE A 36 -4.34 14.28 12.22
C PHE A 36 -4.15 15.16 13.46
N LEU A 37 -2.96 15.13 14.07
CA LEU A 37 -2.66 15.91 15.27
C LEU A 37 -2.52 17.42 15.00
N ASP A 38 -2.13 17.78 13.77
CA ASP A 38 -2.01 19.16 13.32
C ASP A 38 -3.34 19.72 12.79
N GLY A 39 -4.41 18.89 12.76
CA GLY A 39 -5.76 19.28 12.36
C GLY A 39 -5.97 19.36 10.84
N GLU A 40 -5.04 18.81 10.05
CA GLU A 40 -5.13 18.77 8.59
C GLU A 40 -6.04 17.65 8.06
N LEU A 41 -6.38 16.68 8.93
CA LEU A 41 -7.27 15.56 8.64
C LEU A 41 -8.40 15.55 9.66
N GLU A 42 -9.62 15.33 9.18
CA GLU A 42 -10.83 15.28 10.01
C GLU A 42 -10.97 13.90 10.66
N ALA A 43 -11.70 13.80 11.78
CA ALA A 43 -11.95 12.50 12.43
C ALA A 43 -12.62 11.47 11.48
N SER A 44 -13.37 11.93 10.47
CA SER A 44 -13.94 11.09 9.39
C SER A 44 -12.91 10.53 8.41
N ASP A 45 -11.69 11.05 8.38
CA ASP A 45 -10.59 10.48 7.59
C ASP A 45 -9.99 9.26 8.28
N GLU A 46 -10.26 9.05 9.56
CA GLU A 46 -9.60 8.03 10.36
C GLU A 46 -9.97 6.61 9.91
N SER A 47 -11.23 6.26 9.66
CA SER A 47 -11.48 4.89 9.17
C SER A 47 -11.03 4.68 7.72
N LEU A 48 -11.06 5.70 6.86
CA LEU A 48 -10.55 5.57 5.50
C LEU A 48 -9.05 5.32 5.51
N VAL A 49 -8.31 6.11 6.31
CA VAL A 49 -6.89 5.86 6.51
C VAL A 49 -6.68 4.46 7.07
N ALA A 50 -7.45 4.02 8.07
CA ALA A 50 -7.35 2.67 8.61
C ALA A 50 -7.64 1.57 7.56
N ALA A 51 -8.49 1.82 6.58
CA ALA A 51 -8.80 0.87 5.51
C ALA A 51 -7.73 0.81 4.42
N VAL A 52 -7.04 1.92 4.14
CA VAL A 52 -5.92 1.93 3.16
C VAL A 52 -4.60 1.50 3.80
N THR A 53 -4.45 1.62 5.12
CA THR A 53 -3.25 1.17 5.83
C THR A 53 -3.31 -0.29 6.25
N ARG A 54 -4.50 -0.90 6.25
CA ARG A 54 -4.61 -2.34 6.50
C ARG A 54 -4.30 -3.11 5.21
N PRO A 55 -3.42 -4.13 5.27
CA PRO A 55 -3.21 -5.01 4.14
C PRO A 55 -4.52 -5.68 3.72
N VAL A 56 -4.64 -5.96 2.42
CA VAL A 56 -5.84 -6.57 1.85
C VAL A 56 -6.03 -7.98 2.43
N SER A 57 -4.95 -8.69 2.73
CA SER A 57 -4.96 -9.82 3.66
C SER A 57 -4.77 -9.37 5.11
N PRO A 58 -5.59 -9.83 6.06
CA PRO A 58 -5.36 -9.54 7.48
C PRO A 58 -4.10 -10.23 8.04
N GLN A 59 -3.52 -11.18 7.29
CA GLN A 59 -2.30 -11.86 7.69
C GLN A 59 -1.07 -11.15 7.10
N THR A 60 -0.18 -10.71 7.98
CA THR A 60 1.14 -10.23 7.64
C THR A 60 2.22 -11.21 8.08
N LEU A 61 3.40 -11.13 7.46
CA LEU A 61 4.55 -12.00 7.68
C LEU A 61 5.80 -11.14 7.87
N THR A 62 6.72 -11.58 8.74
CA THR A 62 8.09 -11.07 8.76
C THR A 62 8.83 -11.46 7.48
N LEU A 63 9.97 -10.81 7.20
CA LEU A 63 10.82 -11.18 6.06
C LEU A 63 11.28 -12.66 6.13
N ASP A 64 11.56 -13.15 7.34
CA ASP A 64 12.01 -14.53 7.57
C ASP A 64 10.88 -15.54 7.31
N GLU A 65 9.67 -15.27 7.80
CA GLU A 65 8.49 -16.09 7.49
C GLU A 65 8.16 -16.07 5.99
N LEU A 66 8.31 -14.92 5.34
CA LEU A 66 8.11 -14.80 3.90
C LEU A 66 9.15 -15.63 3.13
N ALA A 67 10.42 -15.60 3.55
CA ALA A 67 11.49 -16.42 2.98
C ALA A 67 11.22 -17.92 3.16
N GLU A 68 10.83 -18.34 4.36
CA GLU A 68 10.51 -19.74 4.66
C GLU A 68 9.33 -20.24 3.82
N ARG A 69 8.23 -19.48 3.78
CA ARG A 69 7.00 -19.89 3.08
C ARG A 69 7.11 -19.83 1.57
N SER A 70 7.87 -18.87 1.03
CA SER A 70 8.09 -18.75 -0.43
C SER A 70 9.19 -19.68 -0.95
N GLY A 71 10.08 -20.16 -0.06
CA GLY A 71 11.30 -20.86 -0.45
C GLY A 71 12.34 -19.96 -1.10
N VAL A 72 12.15 -18.63 -1.05
CA VAL A 72 13.06 -17.65 -1.64
C VAL A 72 14.05 -17.15 -0.58
N ALA A 73 15.33 -17.12 -0.92
CA ALA A 73 16.37 -16.66 0.00
C ALA A 73 16.17 -15.18 0.38
N ALA A 74 16.30 -14.87 1.68
CA ALA A 74 16.13 -13.52 2.22
C ALA A 74 16.96 -12.42 1.50
N PRO A 75 18.20 -12.65 1.01
CA PRO A 75 18.91 -11.64 0.23
C PRO A 75 18.20 -11.24 -1.07
N LEU A 76 17.49 -12.17 -1.71
CA LEU A 76 16.70 -11.86 -2.90
C LEU A 76 15.45 -11.06 -2.52
N LEU A 77 14.74 -11.43 -1.46
CA LEU A 77 13.59 -10.66 -0.97
C LEU A 77 13.97 -9.21 -0.63
N ARG A 78 15.12 -8.99 0.04
CA ARG A 78 15.66 -7.64 0.28
C ARG A 78 16.00 -6.88 -1.00
N SER A 79 16.40 -7.59 -2.05
CA SER A 79 16.66 -6.98 -3.35
C SER A 79 15.37 -6.55 -4.05
N LEU A 80 14.30 -7.32 -3.91
CA LEU A 80 12.95 -6.95 -4.36
C LEU A 80 12.41 -5.77 -3.57
N GLU A 81 12.60 -5.75 -2.25
CA GLU A 81 12.26 -4.63 -1.37
C GLU A 81 13.00 -3.35 -1.79
N SER A 82 14.31 -3.43 -1.96
CA SER A 82 15.14 -2.30 -2.43
C SER A 82 14.76 -1.84 -3.85
N ALA A 83 14.14 -2.70 -4.64
CA ALA A 83 13.62 -2.39 -5.97
C ALA A 83 12.20 -1.81 -5.94
N GLY A 84 11.54 -1.73 -4.77
CA GLY A 84 10.15 -1.31 -4.64
C GLY A 84 9.13 -2.34 -5.15
N LEU A 85 9.54 -3.59 -5.30
CA LEU A 85 8.69 -4.70 -5.78
C LEU A 85 8.11 -5.54 -4.65
N LEU A 86 8.63 -5.36 -3.44
CA LEU A 86 8.12 -5.91 -2.21
C LEU A 86 8.03 -4.74 -1.22
N VAL A 87 6.83 -4.43 -0.72
CA VAL A 87 6.61 -3.22 0.07
C VAL A 87 6.07 -3.61 1.44
N PRO A 88 6.76 -3.30 2.54
CA PRO A 88 6.25 -3.59 3.86
C PRO A 88 5.04 -2.71 4.18
N VAL A 89 4.12 -3.25 4.97
CA VAL A 89 3.04 -2.52 5.62
C VAL A 89 3.65 -1.50 6.58
N GLU A 90 3.16 -0.26 6.50
CA GLU A 90 3.65 0.81 7.36
C GLU A 90 3.04 0.75 8.77
N GLY A 91 3.76 1.24 9.78
CA GLY A 91 3.21 1.47 11.14
C GLY A 91 3.63 0.48 12.24
N GLY A 92 4.47 -0.52 11.94
CA GLY A 92 5.04 -1.46 12.92
C GLY A 92 6.47 -1.12 13.37
N ASP A 93 6.92 -1.75 14.48
CA ASP A 93 8.32 -1.68 14.96
C ASP A 93 9.28 -2.48 14.07
N GLU A 94 8.77 -3.48 13.35
CA GLU A 94 9.49 -4.28 12.36
C GLU A 94 8.75 -4.29 11.01
N PRO A 95 9.46 -4.43 9.87
CA PRO A 95 8.83 -4.51 8.56
C PRO A 95 8.02 -5.81 8.43
N LEU A 96 6.74 -5.65 8.14
CA LEU A 96 5.80 -6.74 7.93
C LEU A 96 5.27 -6.72 6.49
N PHE A 97 5.15 -7.87 5.87
CA PHE A 97 4.74 -8.03 4.47
C PHE A 97 3.37 -8.70 4.40
N PRO A 98 2.45 -8.24 3.54
CA PRO A 98 1.17 -8.89 3.35
C PRO A 98 1.33 -10.35 2.86
N ALA A 99 0.52 -11.27 3.36
CA ALA A 99 0.62 -12.68 2.95
C ALA A 99 0.33 -12.90 1.45
N GLU A 100 -0.39 -11.98 0.79
CA GLU A 100 -0.60 -12.00 -0.67
C GLU A 100 0.70 -11.87 -1.48
N ASP A 101 1.77 -11.33 -0.89
CA ASP A 101 3.08 -11.25 -1.55
C ASP A 101 3.62 -12.65 -1.92
N LEU A 102 3.19 -13.70 -1.22
CA LEU A 102 3.55 -15.09 -1.58
C LEU A 102 3.07 -15.47 -2.98
N GLU A 103 1.87 -15.04 -3.39
CA GLU A 103 1.35 -15.32 -4.73
C GLU A 103 2.14 -14.58 -5.80
N ALA A 104 2.47 -13.31 -5.54
CA ALA A 104 3.27 -12.49 -6.44
C ALA A 104 4.70 -13.05 -6.60
N ILE A 105 5.34 -13.45 -5.48
CA ILE A 105 6.66 -14.08 -5.47
C ILE A 105 6.62 -15.40 -6.26
N ALA A 106 5.61 -16.24 -6.01
CA ALA A 106 5.46 -17.50 -6.75
C ALA A 106 5.33 -17.28 -8.25
N ALA A 107 4.55 -16.29 -8.69
CA ALA A 107 4.42 -15.92 -10.10
C ALA A 107 5.75 -15.44 -10.71
N GLY A 108 6.52 -14.62 -9.98
CA GLY A 108 7.86 -14.21 -10.41
C GLY A 108 8.82 -15.39 -10.55
N MET A 109 8.79 -16.34 -9.61
CA MET A 109 9.60 -17.55 -9.67
C MET A 109 9.24 -18.47 -10.84
N GLN A 110 7.97 -18.50 -11.27
CA GLN A 110 7.56 -19.22 -12.48
C GLN A 110 8.20 -18.63 -13.75
N LEU A 111 8.30 -17.30 -13.85
CA LEU A 111 8.97 -16.65 -14.98
C LEU A 111 10.47 -16.96 -15.01
N ILE A 112 11.12 -16.95 -13.83
CA ILE A 112 12.54 -17.31 -13.70
C ILE A 112 12.75 -18.79 -14.08
N ALA A 113 11.89 -19.69 -13.62
CA ALA A 113 11.94 -21.10 -13.98
C ALA A 113 11.72 -21.36 -15.48
N ALA A 114 10.98 -20.47 -16.17
CA ALA A 114 10.81 -20.49 -17.62
C ALA A 114 12.03 -19.94 -18.40
N GLY A 115 13.06 -19.46 -17.71
CA GLY A 115 14.32 -19.01 -18.30
C GLY A 115 14.49 -17.50 -18.41
N VAL A 116 13.59 -16.69 -17.83
CA VAL A 116 13.77 -15.24 -17.77
C VAL A 116 14.90 -14.91 -16.77
N PRO A 117 15.94 -14.16 -17.17
CA PRO A 117 17.00 -13.76 -16.25
C PRO A 117 16.45 -12.91 -15.10
N ILE A 118 16.85 -13.23 -13.88
CA ILE A 118 16.33 -12.55 -12.68
C ILE A 118 16.65 -11.04 -12.68
N ALA A 119 17.82 -10.65 -13.17
CA ALA A 119 18.21 -9.24 -13.25
C ALA A 119 17.27 -8.45 -14.17
N ASP A 120 17.00 -8.99 -15.38
CA ASP A 120 16.10 -8.39 -16.36
C ASP A 120 14.66 -8.33 -15.83
N LEU A 121 14.22 -9.35 -15.08
CA LEU A 121 12.88 -9.37 -14.47
C LEU A 121 12.74 -8.32 -13.38
N ILE A 122 13.77 -8.12 -12.55
CA ILE A 122 13.78 -7.07 -11.52
C ILE A 122 13.79 -5.68 -12.17
N GLU A 123 14.56 -5.49 -13.25
CA GLU A 123 14.57 -4.24 -14.01
C GLU A 123 13.20 -3.92 -14.59
N LEU A 124 12.58 -4.89 -15.28
CA LEU A 124 11.22 -4.77 -15.79
C LEU A 124 10.21 -4.46 -14.68
N GLY A 125 10.36 -5.11 -13.53
CA GLY A 125 9.56 -4.83 -12.34
C GLY A 125 9.68 -3.38 -11.89
N ARG A 126 10.90 -2.82 -11.81
CA ARG A 126 11.12 -1.43 -11.39
C ARG A 126 10.46 -0.43 -12.32
N ASP A 127 10.58 -0.66 -13.63
CA ASP A 127 9.93 0.17 -14.63
C ASP A 127 8.41 0.12 -14.48
N TYR A 128 7.87 -1.08 -14.27
CA TYR A 128 6.45 -1.29 -14.02
C TYR A 128 5.99 -0.59 -12.73
N ALA A 129 6.73 -0.72 -11.62
CA ALA A 129 6.40 -0.07 -10.35
C ALA A 129 6.39 1.46 -10.49
N THR A 130 7.38 2.02 -11.19
CA THR A 130 7.47 3.47 -11.45
C THR A 130 6.30 3.97 -12.30
N ALA A 131 5.93 3.23 -13.35
CA ALA A 131 4.79 3.59 -14.20
C ALA A 131 3.46 3.47 -13.42
N THR A 132 3.33 2.44 -12.60
CA THR A 132 2.12 2.14 -11.83
C THR A 132 1.92 3.16 -10.71
N ASP A 133 2.96 3.58 -9.98
CA ASP A 133 2.86 4.63 -8.95
C ASP A 133 2.25 5.92 -9.52
N ARG A 134 2.68 6.32 -10.72
CA ARG A 134 2.11 7.50 -11.40
C ARG A 134 0.62 7.36 -11.72
N VAL A 135 0.21 6.18 -12.17
CA VAL A 135 -1.21 5.88 -12.48
C VAL A 135 -2.02 5.81 -11.19
N ALA A 136 -1.48 5.19 -10.15
CA ALA A 136 -2.13 5.03 -8.85
C ALA A 136 -2.40 6.40 -8.20
N ARG A 137 -1.42 7.31 -8.19
CA ARG A 137 -1.59 8.69 -7.69
C ARG A 137 -2.75 9.41 -8.38
N ARG A 138 -2.79 9.33 -9.72
CA ARG A 138 -3.89 9.92 -10.49
C ARG A 138 -5.24 9.27 -10.21
N ALA A 139 -5.28 7.96 -9.97
CA ALA A 139 -6.50 7.26 -9.58
C ALA A 139 -7.01 7.71 -8.20
N VAL A 140 -6.09 7.97 -7.25
CA VAL A 140 -6.44 8.56 -5.95
C VAL A 140 -7.00 9.96 -6.12
N ASP A 141 -6.39 10.81 -6.96
CA ASP A 141 -6.92 12.16 -7.23
C ASP A 141 -8.36 12.10 -7.78
N LEU A 142 -8.64 11.19 -8.72
CA LEU A 142 -9.98 10.99 -9.27
C LEU A 142 -10.98 10.46 -8.23
N PHE A 143 -10.53 9.58 -7.34
CA PHE A 143 -11.38 9.08 -6.24
C PHE A 143 -11.73 10.21 -5.28
N ASP A 144 -10.76 11.06 -4.94
CA ASP A 144 -10.97 12.20 -4.05
C ASP A 144 -12.00 13.18 -4.65
N GLU A 145 -11.77 13.61 -5.89
CA GLU A 145 -12.63 14.58 -6.60
C GLU A 145 -14.05 14.04 -6.87
N HIS A 146 -14.20 12.79 -7.29
CA HIS A 146 -15.50 12.28 -7.78
C HIS A 146 -16.26 11.39 -6.80
N VAL A 147 -15.57 10.80 -5.82
CA VAL A 147 -16.19 9.89 -4.84
C VAL A 147 -16.28 10.55 -3.48
N ARG A 148 -15.15 11.00 -2.92
CA ARG A 148 -15.12 11.58 -1.58
C ARG A 148 -15.92 12.88 -1.51
N GLU A 149 -15.61 13.87 -2.35
CA GLU A 149 -16.28 15.18 -2.31
C GLU A 149 -17.79 15.04 -2.52
N ARG A 150 -18.20 14.15 -3.43
CA ARG A 150 -19.62 13.84 -3.67
C ARG A 150 -20.30 13.31 -2.41
N ILE A 151 -19.74 12.29 -1.75
CA ILE A 151 -20.33 11.70 -0.54
C ILE A 151 -20.40 12.73 0.59
N GLN A 152 -19.37 13.57 0.75
CA GLN A 152 -19.38 14.65 1.75
C GLN A 152 -20.47 15.69 1.45
N SER A 153 -20.72 16.01 0.17
CA SER A 153 -21.74 16.98 -0.25
C SER A 153 -23.19 16.48 -0.10
N GLU A 154 -23.43 15.17 -0.05
CA GLU A 154 -24.77 14.57 0.11
C GLU A 154 -25.39 14.85 1.50
N GLY A 155 -24.57 15.26 2.47
CA GLY A 155 -24.99 15.51 3.86
C GLY A 155 -25.29 14.23 4.65
N GLY A 156 -25.48 14.36 5.96
CA GLY A 156 -25.74 13.24 6.87
C GLY A 156 -24.79 13.22 8.07
N THR A 157 -24.77 12.12 8.81
CA THR A 157 -23.79 11.93 9.90
C THR A 157 -22.43 11.54 9.33
N ALA A 158 -21.35 11.98 9.97
CA ALA A 158 -19.98 11.63 9.59
C ALA A 158 -19.79 10.11 9.47
N GLU A 159 -20.30 9.33 10.44
CA GLU A 159 -20.25 7.86 10.45
C GLU A 159 -20.96 7.21 9.24
N ALA A 160 -22.02 7.81 8.73
CA ALA A 160 -22.74 7.29 7.56
C ALA A 160 -21.96 7.55 6.27
N ALA A 161 -21.42 8.76 6.11
CA ALA A 161 -20.55 9.12 4.99
C ALA A 161 -19.29 8.24 4.94
N GLU A 162 -18.68 8.03 6.11
CA GLU A 162 -17.49 7.22 6.31
C GLU A 162 -17.70 5.75 5.92
N ARG A 163 -18.75 5.09 6.44
CA ARG A 163 -19.09 3.71 6.05
C ARG A 163 -19.33 3.57 4.55
N LYS A 164 -20.06 4.51 3.96
CA LYS A 164 -20.34 4.52 2.51
C LYS A 164 -19.06 4.66 1.69
N LEU A 165 -18.14 5.50 2.13
CA LEU A 165 -16.87 5.72 1.46
C LEU A 165 -15.98 4.47 1.53
N LEU A 166 -15.93 3.79 2.68
CA LEU A 166 -15.22 2.52 2.83
C LEU A 166 -15.78 1.39 1.94
N GLU A 167 -17.11 1.25 1.90
CA GLU A 167 -17.77 0.26 1.05
C GLU A 167 -17.47 0.50 -0.44
N LEU A 168 -17.56 1.76 -0.88
CA LEU A 168 -17.25 2.13 -2.27
C LEU A 168 -15.76 1.99 -2.58
N PHE A 169 -14.87 2.33 -1.64
CA PHE A 169 -13.44 2.15 -1.80
C PHE A 169 -13.11 0.67 -2.09
N ASN A 170 -13.61 -0.26 -1.29
CA ASN A 170 -13.38 -1.69 -1.49
C ASN A 170 -13.93 -2.20 -2.83
N GLN A 171 -15.13 -1.76 -3.22
CA GLN A 171 -15.73 -2.12 -4.51
C GLN A 171 -14.89 -1.59 -5.69
N LEU A 172 -14.40 -0.36 -5.59
CA LEU A 172 -13.58 0.26 -6.63
C LEU A 172 -12.19 -0.37 -6.71
N MET A 173 -11.59 -0.73 -5.57
CA MET A 173 -10.33 -1.48 -5.53
C MET A 173 -10.45 -2.81 -6.29
N GLU A 174 -11.49 -3.60 -6.02
CA GLU A 174 -11.74 -4.86 -6.74
C GLU A 174 -11.94 -4.62 -8.25
N ALA A 175 -12.80 -3.67 -8.62
CA ALA A 175 -13.07 -3.32 -10.01
C ALA A 175 -11.80 -2.86 -10.75
N SER A 176 -10.94 -2.08 -10.09
CA SER A 176 -9.69 -1.60 -10.65
C SER A 176 -8.72 -2.74 -10.97
N GLY A 177 -8.60 -3.74 -10.08
CA GLY A 177 -7.74 -4.91 -10.27
C GLY A 177 -8.15 -5.73 -11.49
N ILE A 178 -9.46 -5.87 -11.72
CA ILE A 178 -10.01 -6.54 -12.91
C ILE A 178 -9.59 -5.78 -14.19
N LEU A 179 -9.76 -4.45 -14.22
CA LEU A 179 -9.42 -3.63 -15.38
C LEU A 179 -7.92 -3.65 -15.68
N VAL A 180 -7.07 -3.51 -14.66
CA VAL A 180 -5.61 -3.53 -14.79
C VAL A 180 -5.14 -4.84 -15.39
N ARG A 181 -5.56 -5.98 -14.80
CA ARG A 181 -5.19 -7.31 -15.29
C ARG A 181 -5.62 -7.51 -16.74
N HIS A 182 -6.87 -7.18 -17.06
CA HIS A 182 -7.41 -7.34 -18.42
C HIS A 182 -6.64 -6.49 -19.45
N HIS A 183 -6.40 -5.21 -19.14
CA HIS A 183 -5.72 -4.31 -20.08
C HIS A 183 -4.24 -4.68 -20.25
N PHE A 184 -3.58 -5.09 -19.17
CA PHE A 184 -2.20 -5.56 -19.21
C PHE A 184 -2.05 -6.79 -20.11
N GLN A 185 -2.89 -7.82 -19.91
CA GLN A 185 -2.89 -9.03 -20.74
C GLN A 185 -3.13 -8.73 -22.22
N ARG A 186 -4.11 -7.87 -22.52
CA ARG A 186 -4.40 -7.42 -23.89
C ARG A 186 -3.22 -6.69 -24.53
N THR A 187 -2.54 -5.85 -23.76
CA THR A 187 -1.38 -5.08 -24.23
C THR A 187 -0.19 -6.00 -24.49
N LEU A 188 0.07 -6.97 -23.61
CA LEU A 188 1.12 -7.98 -23.82
C LEU A 188 0.88 -8.82 -25.07
N ILE A 189 -0.35 -9.33 -25.27
CA ILE A 189 -0.68 -10.12 -26.47
C ILE A 189 -0.47 -9.30 -27.74
N ARG A 190 -0.86 -8.02 -27.73
CA ARG A 190 -0.63 -7.12 -28.86
C ARG A 190 0.87 -6.92 -29.12
N ALA A 191 1.66 -6.64 -28.09
CA ALA A 191 3.09 -6.43 -28.22
C ALA A 191 3.81 -7.69 -28.74
N ALA A 192 3.41 -8.87 -28.28
CA ALA A 192 3.95 -10.15 -28.75
C ALA A 192 3.65 -10.37 -30.24
N ARG A 193 2.42 -10.10 -30.69
CA ARG A 193 2.04 -10.18 -32.10
C ARG A 193 2.86 -9.22 -32.95
N ASP A 194 2.94 -7.95 -32.54
CA ASP A 194 3.69 -6.93 -33.26
C ASP A 194 5.20 -7.29 -33.35
N HIS A 195 5.74 -8.00 -32.36
CA HIS A 195 7.12 -8.51 -32.40
C HIS A 195 7.31 -9.67 -33.40
N ILE A 196 6.36 -10.59 -33.47
CA ILE A 196 6.39 -11.72 -34.44
C ILE A 196 6.29 -11.20 -35.87
N GLU A 197 5.38 -10.26 -36.13
CA GLU A 197 5.18 -9.66 -37.45
C GLU A 197 6.42 -8.91 -37.95
N LYS A 198 7.17 -8.24 -37.05
CA LYS A 198 8.42 -7.53 -37.41
C LYS A 198 9.61 -8.45 -37.69
N ARG A 199 9.58 -9.71 -37.26
CA ARG A 199 10.63 -10.71 -37.54
C ARG A 199 10.36 -11.55 -38.80
N SER A 200 9.18 -11.42 -39.39
CA SER A 200 8.77 -12.10 -40.62
C SER A 200 9.09 -11.24 -41.85
#